data_AF-A0A847F2E7-F1
#
_entry.id   AF-A0A847F2E7-F1
#
_cell.length_a   1.000
_cell.length_b   1.000
_cell.length_c   1.000
_cell.angle_alpha   90.00
_cell.angle_beta   90.00
_cell.angle_gamma   90.00
#
_symmetry.space_group_name_H-M   'P 1'
#
loop_
_entity.id
_entity.type
_entity.pdbx_description
1 polymer ?
#
loop_
_entity_poly.entity_id
_entity_poly.type
_entity_poly.pdbx_seq_one_letter_code
_entity_poly.pdbx_strand_id
1 'polypeptide(L)'
;LYYYFHGKEALFLETLRFESDWLAETMAEVVNVEQPMRDRLIGGMQLFLDQFSKNARGMRLLMRAELWPDEGQPEYDFESLRKRLFDMIDIILEVGVEEGTVRADIDREDAAYALVGIFGERLQQWLRGEALPENFPQRAVDLFLYGVAKEREA
;
A
#
# COMPACT_ATOMS: atom_id res chain seq x y z
N LEU A 1 -4.49 10.42 -30.28
CA LEU A 1 -4.66 11.19 -29.03
C LEU A 1 -6.01 11.89 -28.96
N TYR A 2 -6.30 12.92 -29.77
CA TYR A 2 -7.60 13.63 -29.74
C TYR A 2 -8.84 12.79 -30.07
N TYR A 3 -8.69 11.66 -30.76
CA TYR A 3 -9.80 10.75 -31.10
C TYR A 3 -10.26 9.86 -29.92
N TYR A 4 -9.38 9.63 -28.93
CA TYR A 4 -9.65 8.75 -27.78
C TYR A 4 -9.70 9.52 -26.44
N PHE A 5 -9.08 10.70 -26.38
CA PHE A 5 -9.05 11.52 -25.18
C PHE A 5 -9.37 12.97 -25.55
N HIS A 6 -10.32 13.58 -24.84
CA HIS A 6 -10.71 14.98 -24.99
C HIS A 6 -9.66 15.96 -24.41
N GLY A 7 -8.38 15.72 -24.68
CA GLY A 7 -7.25 16.55 -24.21
C GLY A 7 -6.28 15.82 -23.29
N LYS A 8 -5.24 16.54 -22.85
CA LYS A 8 -4.18 16.03 -21.97
C LYS A 8 -4.70 15.68 -20.57
N GLU A 9 -5.71 16.42 -20.09
CA GLU A 9 -6.38 16.17 -18.81
C GLU A 9 -7.11 14.84 -18.79
N ALA A 10 -7.86 14.54 -19.86
CA ALA A 10 -8.55 13.26 -20.01
C ALA A 10 -7.55 12.09 -20.05
N LEU A 11 -6.43 12.23 -20.79
CA LEU A 11 -5.38 11.21 -20.79
C LEU A 11 -4.75 11.02 -19.41
N PHE A 12 -4.52 12.11 -18.67
CA PHE A 12 -3.97 12.06 -17.31
C PHE A 12 -4.91 11.29 -16.36
N LEU A 13 -6.20 11.63 -16.34
CA LEU A 13 -7.20 10.95 -15.52
C LEU A 13 -7.33 9.48 -15.86
N GLU A 14 -7.35 9.13 -17.15
CA GLU A 14 -7.43 7.74 -17.60
C GLU A 14 -6.17 6.95 -17.22
N THR A 15 -5.00 7.59 -17.19
CA THR A 15 -3.78 6.97 -16.68
C THR A 15 -3.88 6.73 -15.17
N LEU A 16 -4.37 7.71 -14.39
CA LEU A 16 -4.58 7.52 -12.95
C LEU A 16 -5.58 6.38 -12.66
N ARG A 17 -6.67 6.28 -13.43
CA ARG A 17 -7.65 5.19 -13.33
C ARG A 17 -7.01 3.85 -13.59
N PHE A 18 -6.31 3.71 -14.71
CA PHE A 18 -5.61 2.48 -15.08
C PHE A 18 -4.64 2.02 -13.97
N GLU A 19 -3.81 2.91 -13.45
CA GLU A 19 -2.85 2.57 -12.40
C GLU A 19 -3.54 2.26 -11.06
N SER A 20 -4.67 2.93 -10.76
CA SER A 20 -5.45 2.68 -9.53
C SER A 20 -6.19 1.35 -9.57
N ASP A 21 -6.76 0.99 -10.72
CA ASP A 21 -7.45 -0.28 -10.93
C ASP A 21 -6.46 -1.43 -10.86
N TRP A 22 -5.30 -1.28 -11.52
CA TRP A 22 -4.21 -2.26 -11.41
C TRP A 22 -3.72 -2.43 -9.97
N LEU A 23 -3.61 -1.33 -9.22
CA LEU A 23 -3.24 -1.37 -7.81
C LEU A 23 -4.30 -2.12 -6.99
N ALA A 24 -5.59 -1.85 -7.23
CA ALA A 24 -6.70 -2.52 -6.56
C ALA A 24 -6.76 -4.03 -6.86
N GLU A 25 -6.54 -4.44 -8.11
CA GLU A 25 -6.45 -5.85 -8.52
C GLU A 25 -5.30 -6.56 -7.80
N THR A 26 -4.11 -5.95 -7.77
CA THR A 26 -2.94 -6.49 -7.07
C THR A 26 -3.22 -6.65 -5.57
N MET A 27 -3.89 -5.68 -4.94
CA MET A 27 -4.27 -5.80 -3.53
C MET A 27 -5.32 -6.90 -3.29
N ALA A 28 -6.27 -7.08 -4.20
CA ALA A 28 -7.29 -8.13 -4.09
C ALA A 28 -6.68 -9.54 -4.16
N GLU A 29 -5.60 -9.74 -4.92
CA GLU A 29 -4.87 -11.01 -4.94
C GLU A 29 -4.33 -11.37 -3.54
N VAL A 30 -3.84 -10.39 -2.78
CA VAL A 30 -3.28 -10.59 -1.44
C VAL A 30 -4.35 -11.02 -0.42
N VAL A 31 -5.51 -10.37 -0.46
CA VAL A 31 -6.60 -10.63 0.50
C VAL A 31 -7.18 -12.04 0.33
N ASN A 32 -7.27 -12.52 -0.90
CA ASN A 32 -7.91 -13.79 -1.24
C ASN A 32 -7.05 -15.03 -0.96
N VAL A 33 -5.81 -14.88 -0.51
CA VAL A 33 -4.94 -16.02 -0.16
C VAL A 33 -5.29 -16.54 1.22
N GLU A 34 -5.60 -17.84 1.33
CA GLU A 34 -5.79 -18.52 2.61
C GLU A 34 -4.42 -18.84 3.25
N GLN A 35 -3.88 -17.87 3.98
CA GLN A 35 -2.62 -17.95 4.71
C GLN A 35 -2.72 -17.25 6.08
N PRO A 36 -1.79 -17.51 7.02
CA PRO A 36 -1.68 -16.72 8.24
C PRO A 36 -1.51 -15.22 7.95
N MET A 37 -2.04 -14.37 8.82
CA MET A 37 -2.01 -12.91 8.65
C MET A 37 -0.60 -12.37 8.34
N ARG A 38 0.41 -12.87 9.07
CA ARG A 38 1.81 -12.49 8.90
C ARG A 38 2.31 -12.78 7.48
N ASP A 39 1.98 -13.94 6.94
CA ASP A 39 2.44 -14.37 5.62
C ASP A 39 1.73 -13.61 4.51
N ARG A 40 0.44 -13.27 4.69
CA ARG A 40 -0.29 -12.37 3.76
C ARG A 40 0.37 -11.00 3.67
N LEU A 41 0.74 -10.41 4.80
CA LEU A 41 1.40 -9.10 4.81
C LEU A 41 2.76 -9.13 4.10
N ILE A 42 3.59 -10.14 4.40
CA ILE A 42 4.90 -10.31 3.77
C ILE A 42 4.75 -10.54 2.27
N GLY A 43 3.88 -11.47 1.88
CA GLY A 43 3.61 -11.80 0.49
C GLY A 43 3.06 -10.62 -0.29
N GLY A 44 2.13 -9.85 0.29
CA GLY A 44 1.58 -8.66 -0.33
C GLY A 44 2.63 -7.56 -0.54
N MET A 45 3.45 -7.26 0.46
CA MET A 45 4.55 -6.31 0.31
C MET A 45 5.54 -6.77 -0.76
N GLN A 46 5.89 -8.07 -0.80
CA GLN A 46 6.78 -8.61 -1.82
C GLN A 46 6.16 -8.48 -3.22
N LEU A 47 4.89 -8.82 -3.37
CA LEU A 47 4.15 -8.67 -4.63
C LEU A 47 4.20 -7.23 -5.12
N PHE A 48 3.94 -6.24 -4.25
CA PHE A 48 4.06 -4.83 -4.61
C PHE A 48 5.45 -4.46 -5.10
N LEU A 49 6.50 -4.83 -4.35
CA LEU A 49 7.87 -4.51 -4.71
C LEU A 49 8.27 -5.17 -6.04
N ASP A 50 7.91 -6.44 -6.24
CA ASP A 50 8.20 -7.17 -7.47
C ASP A 50 7.52 -6.54 -8.68
N GLN A 51 6.26 -6.14 -8.53
CA GLN A 51 5.52 -5.47 -9.60
C GLN A 51 6.08 -4.08 -9.92
N PHE A 52 6.35 -3.27 -8.90
CA PHE A 52 6.92 -1.94 -9.11
C PHE A 52 8.35 -2.00 -9.65
N SER A 53 9.11 -3.05 -9.35
CA SER A 53 10.47 -3.22 -9.89
C SER A 53 10.45 -3.35 -11.42
N LYS A 54 9.38 -3.89 -11.99
CA LYS A 54 9.18 -4.02 -13.44
C LYS A 54 8.81 -2.68 -14.08
N ASN A 55 7.95 -1.89 -13.43
CA ASN A 55 7.59 -0.55 -13.90
C ASN A 55 7.06 0.36 -12.77
N ALA A 56 7.96 1.12 -12.15
CA ALA A 56 7.61 2.06 -11.08
C ALA A 56 6.99 3.39 -11.57
N ARG A 57 6.79 3.60 -12.89
CA ARG A 57 6.29 4.89 -13.41
C ARG A 57 4.85 5.19 -12.98
N GLY A 58 3.98 4.19 -13.03
CA GLY A 58 2.59 4.32 -12.60
C GLY A 58 2.45 4.71 -11.13
N MET A 59 3.18 4.01 -10.26
CA MET A 59 3.20 4.34 -8.83
C MET A 59 3.76 5.73 -8.55
N ARG A 60 4.84 6.14 -9.24
CA ARG A 60 5.34 7.52 -9.14
C ARG A 60 4.31 8.55 -9.55
N LEU A 61 3.53 8.27 -10.60
CA LEU A 61 2.46 9.15 -11.05
C LEU A 61 1.36 9.28 -9.99
N LEU A 62 0.86 8.16 -9.47
CA LEU A 62 -0.16 8.14 -8.41
C LEU A 62 0.31 8.93 -7.18
N MET A 63 1.50 8.61 -6.66
CA MET A 63 2.03 9.27 -5.45
C MET A 63 2.31 10.75 -5.67
N ARG A 64 2.81 11.13 -6.87
CA ARG A 64 3.03 12.53 -7.21
C ARG A 64 1.72 13.29 -7.25
N ALA A 65 0.72 12.75 -7.96
CA ALA A 65 -0.57 13.39 -8.16
C ALA A 65 -1.35 13.53 -6.83
N GLU A 66 -1.19 12.59 -5.91
CA GLU A 66 -1.85 12.62 -4.62
C GLU A 66 -1.15 13.55 -3.60
N LEU A 67 0.16 13.39 -3.41
CA LEU A 67 0.89 14.07 -2.32
C LEU A 67 1.41 15.46 -2.70
N TRP A 68 1.62 15.70 -3.99
CA TRP A 68 2.12 16.97 -4.53
C TRP A 68 1.41 17.32 -5.83
N PRO A 69 0.07 17.58 -5.80
CA PRO A 69 -0.69 17.92 -6.98
C PRO A 69 -0.14 19.20 -7.62
N ASP A 70 0.04 19.17 -8.95
CA ASP A 70 0.48 20.35 -9.69
C ASP A 70 -0.68 21.36 -9.85
N GLU A 71 -0.36 22.64 -10.05
CA GLU A 71 -1.38 23.67 -10.30
C GLU A 71 -2.21 23.33 -11.54
N GLY A 72 -3.55 23.32 -11.40
CA GLY A 72 -4.45 22.95 -12.48
C GLY A 72 -4.54 21.44 -12.74
N GLN A 73 -4.00 20.60 -11.86
CA GLN A 73 -4.21 19.15 -11.94
C GLN A 73 -5.72 18.82 -11.88
N PRO A 74 -6.24 17.98 -12.80
CA PRO A 74 -7.62 17.51 -12.73
C PRO A 74 -7.92 16.78 -11.41
N GLU A 75 -9.13 16.97 -10.88
CA GLU A 75 -9.59 16.28 -9.68
C GLU A 75 -9.66 14.76 -9.92
N TYR A 76 -9.15 14.01 -8.95
CA TYR A 76 -9.17 12.56 -8.93
C TYR A 76 -9.47 12.08 -7.52
N ASP A 77 -10.30 11.04 -7.39
CA ASP A 77 -10.76 10.52 -6.11
C ASP A 77 -9.73 9.59 -5.45
N PHE A 78 -8.67 10.20 -4.92
CA PHE A 78 -7.65 9.49 -4.14
C PHE A 78 -8.18 9.01 -2.78
N GLU A 79 -9.26 9.62 -2.26
CA GLU A 79 -9.88 9.21 -0.99
C GLU A 79 -10.46 7.81 -1.10
N SER A 80 -11.23 7.52 -2.17
CA SER A 80 -11.74 6.18 -2.43
C SER A 80 -10.62 5.15 -2.63
N LEU A 81 -9.52 5.53 -3.30
CA LEU A 81 -8.37 4.64 -3.47
C LEU A 81 -7.72 4.32 -2.13
N ARG A 82 -7.48 5.34 -1.28
CA ARG A 82 -6.91 5.16 0.06
C ARG A 82 -7.85 4.33 0.93
N LYS A 83 -9.17 4.58 0.88
CA LYS A 83 -10.16 3.81 1.62
C LYS A 83 -10.10 2.32 1.26
N ARG A 84 -10.03 1.97 -0.03
CA ARG A 84 -9.90 0.57 -0.47
C ARG A 84 -8.67 -0.09 0.15
N LEU A 85 -7.51 0.57 0.12
CA LEU A 85 -6.28 0.06 0.74
C LEU A 85 -6.48 -0.23 2.24
N PHE A 86 -7.11 0.70 2.96
CA PHE A 86 -7.38 0.53 4.40
C PHE A 86 -8.38 -0.60 4.66
N ASP A 87 -9.45 -0.71 3.89
CA ASP A 87 -10.45 -1.78 4.01
C ASP A 87 -9.77 -3.17 3.84
N MET A 88 -8.80 -3.30 2.95
CA MET A 88 -8.10 -4.58 2.76
C MET A 88 -7.12 -4.90 3.88
N ILE A 89 -6.45 -3.89 4.42
CA ILE A 89 -5.61 -4.08 5.61
C ILE A 89 -6.49 -4.47 6.81
N ASP A 90 -7.67 -3.87 6.96
CA ASP A 90 -8.62 -4.20 8.02
C ASP A 90 -9.05 -5.68 7.98
N ILE A 91 -9.31 -6.22 6.78
CA ILE A 91 -9.61 -7.65 6.58
C ILE A 91 -8.43 -8.52 7.02
N ILE A 92 -7.19 -8.15 6.66
CA ILE A 92 -6.00 -8.92 7.06
C ILE A 92 -5.77 -8.83 8.58
N LEU A 93 -6.03 -7.67 9.19
CA LEU A 93 -5.94 -7.49 10.64
C LEU A 93 -7.01 -8.29 11.39
N GLU A 94 -8.22 -8.40 10.85
CA GLU A 94 -9.28 -9.25 11.40
C GLU A 94 -8.84 -10.71 11.51
N VAL A 95 -8.26 -11.26 10.43
CA VAL A 95 -7.64 -12.60 10.43
C VAL A 95 -6.58 -12.72 11.53
N GLY A 96 -5.74 -11.69 11.69
CA GLY A 96 -4.73 -11.67 12.75
C GLY A 96 -5.31 -11.69 14.17
N VAL A 97 -6.47 -11.05 14.39
CA VAL A 97 -7.19 -11.07 15.67
C VAL A 97 -7.79 -12.46 15.91
N GLU A 98 -8.42 -13.06 14.90
CA GLU A 98 -8.98 -14.42 14.97
C GLU A 98 -7.90 -15.48 15.27
N GLU A 99 -6.71 -15.32 14.68
CA GLU A 99 -5.55 -16.19 14.89
C GLU A 99 -4.82 -15.93 16.23
N GLY A 100 -5.15 -14.83 16.92
CA GLY A 100 -4.47 -14.40 18.16
C GLY A 100 -3.07 -13.79 17.94
N THR A 101 -2.69 -13.51 16.69
CA THR A 101 -1.44 -12.82 16.33
C THR A 101 -1.53 -11.31 16.59
N VAL A 102 -2.74 -10.75 16.52
CA VAL A 102 -3.05 -9.35 16.82
C VAL A 102 -3.92 -9.29 18.08
N ARG A 103 -3.60 -8.36 18.99
CA ARG A 103 -4.40 -8.15 20.21
C ARG A 103 -5.82 -7.67 19.86
N ALA A 104 -6.84 -8.26 20.47
CA ALA A 104 -8.24 -7.99 20.16
C ALA A 104 -8.73 -6.58 20.56
N ASP A 105 -7.98 -5.88 21.41
CA ASP A 105 -8.27 -4.52 21.89
C ASP A 105 -7.53 -3.42 21.10
N ILE A 106 -6.88 -3.77 19.98
CA ILE A 106 -6.26 -2.77 19.10
C ILE A 106 -7.34 -1.99 18.34
N ASP A 107 -7.12 -0.69 18.15
CA ASP A 107 -7.82 0.05 17.12
C ASP A 107 -7.24 -0.33 15.75
N ARG A 108 -8.06 -0.99 14.92
CA ARG A 108 -7.60 -1.51 13.62
C ARG A 108 -7.32 -0.40 12.61
N GLU A 109 -7.97 0.76 12.74
CA GLU A 109 -7.69 1.92 11.87
C GLU A 109 -6.29 2.47 12.17
N ASP A 110 -5.96 2.69 13.45
CA ASP A 110 -4.61 3.10 13.86
C ASP A 110 -3.55 2.08 13.46
N ALA A 111 -3.86 0.79 13.59
CA ALA A 111 -2.98 -0.29 13.15
C ALA A 111 -2.74 -0.26 11.63
N ALA A 112 -3.78 -0.01 10.84
CA ALA A 112 -3.65 0.16 9.40
C ALA A 112 -2.79 1.38 9.03
N TYR A 113 -2.99 2.53 9.70
CA TYR A 113 -2.14 3.71 9.53
C TYR A 113 -0.66 3.40 9.84
N ALA A 114 -0.38 2.67 10.92
CA ALA A 114 0.98 2.31 11.28
C ALA A 114 1.65 1.43 10.21
N LEU A 115 0.94 0.43 9.70
CA LEU A 115 1.43 -0.45 8.65
C LEU A 115 1.70 0.31 7.33
N VAL A 116 0.73 1.14 6.91
CA VAL A 116 0.85 2.00 5.72
C VAL A 116 2.00 2.98 5.88
N GLY A 117 2.22 3.53 7.08
CA GLY A 117 3.34 4.42 7.36
C GLY A 117 4.70 3.73 7.21
N ILE A 118 4.87 2.54 7.82
CA ILE A 118 6.12 1.76 7.73
C ILE A 118 6.46 1.44 6.28
N PHE A 119 5.48 0.93 5.53
CA PHE A 119 5.68 0.53 4.14
C PHE A 119 5.80 1.73 3.19
N GLY A 120 4.88 2.69 3.30
CA GLY A 120 4.75 3.83 2.42
C GLY A 120 5.96 4.77 2.46
N GLU A 121 6.52 5.06 3.64
CA GLU A 121 7.72 5.89 3.74
C GLU A 121 8.92 5.23 3.04
N ARG A 122 9.11 3.93 3.24
CA ARG A 122 10.18 3.16 2.59
C ARG A 122 9.99 3.07 1.08
N LEU A 123 8.75 2.89 0.64
CA LEU A 123 8.40 2.90 -0.78
C LEU A 123 8.72 4.25 -1.43
N GLN A 124 8.42 5.38 -0.77
CA GLN A 124 8.76 6.71 -1.29
C GLN A 124 10.25 6.89 -1.51
N GLN A 125 11.08 6.49 -0.54
CA GLN A 125 12.53 6.62 -0.67
C GLN A 125 13.08 5.71 -1.77
N TRP A 126 12.54 4.50 -1.88
CA TRP A 126 12.89 3.59 -2.96
C TRP A 126 12.56 4.17 -4.35
N LEU A 127 11.38 4.79 -4.49
CA LEU A 127 10.99 5.45 -5.74
C LEU A 127 11.87 6.67 -6.09
N ARG A 128 12.57 7.25 -5.11
CA ARG A 128 13.58 8.30 -5.28
C ARG A 128 14.99 7.75 -5.59
N GLY A 129 15.15 6.43 -5.60
CA GLY A 129 16.40 5.74 -5.96
C GLY A 129 17.20 5.19 -4.78
N GLU A 130 16.67 5.25 -3.55
CA GLU A 130 17.31 4.57 -2.43
C GLU A 130 17.13 3.04 -2.53
N ALA A 131 18.10 2.28 -2.05
CA ALA A 131 17.99 0.83 -2.00
C ALA A 131 17.09 0.39 -0.82
N LEU A 132 16.21 -0.57 -1.07
CA LEU A 132 15.53 -1.29 0.00
C LEU A 132 16.40 -2.45 0.49
N PRO A 133 16.40 -2.76 1.80
CA PRO A 133 16.95 -4.02 2.29
C PRO A 133 16.31 -5.22 1.60
N GLU A 134 17.07 -6.27 1.30
CA GLU A 134 16.56 -7.48 0.64
C GLU A 134 15.40 -8.15 1.40
N ASN A 135 15.44 -8.12 2.73
CA ASN A 135 14.41 -8.67 3.61
C ASN A 135 13.45 -7.60 4.16
N PHE A 136 13.25 -6.51 3.42
CA PHE A 136 12.42 -5.40 3.88
C PHE A 136 10.98 -5.80 4.27
N PRO A 137 10.23 -6.59 3.48
CA PRO A 137 8.89 -7.04 3.87
C PRO A 137 8.85 -7.72 5.24
N GLN A 138 9.76 -8.66 5.50
CA GLN A 138 9.84 -9.37 6.78
C GLN A 138 10.13 -8.39 7.92
N ARG A 139 11.11 -7.49 7.74
CA ARG A 139 11.47 -6.50 8.75
C ARG A 139 10.34 -5.52 9.06
N ALA A 140 9.58 -5.11 8.05
CA ALA A 140 8.44 -4.22 8.21
C ALA A 140 7.32 -4.88 9.02
N VAL A 141 7.00 -6.14 8.69
CA VAL A 141 5.97 -6.91 9.39
C VAL A 141 6.40 -7.28 10.81
N ASP A 142 7.65 -7.68 11.02
CA ASP A 142 8.16 -7.96 12.37
C ASP A 142 8.16 -6.69 13.23
N LEU A 143 8.55 -5.54 12.68
CA LEU A 143 8.46 -4.25 13.37
C LEU A 143 7.01 -3.89 13.73
N PHE A 144 6.08 -4.16 12.82
CA PHE A 144 4.66 -3.89 13.03
C PHE A 144 4.07 -4.79 14.14
N LEU A 145 4.38 -6.08 14.13
CA LEU A 145 3.84 -7.05 15.09
C LEU A 145 4.49 -6.97 16.47
N TYR A 146 5.80 -6.75 16.51
CA TYR A 146 6.59 -6.83 17.75
C TYR A 146 7.04 -5.47 18.28
N GLY A 147 6.86 -4.39 17.51
CA GLY A 147 7.22 -3.03 17.90
C GLY A 147 8.73 -2.81 18.08
N VAL A 148 9.08 -1.69 18.73
CA VAL A 148 10.48 -1.31 19.03
C VAL A 148 10.87 -1.47 20.49
N ALA A 149 9.89 -1.69 21.37
CA ALA A 149 10.14 -1.82 22.79
C ALA A 149 10.67 -3.22 23.09
N LYS A 150 11.70 -3.30 23.95
CA LYS A 150 12.00 -4.56 24.64
C LYS A 150 10.80 -4.89 25.52
N GLU A 151 10.35 -6.15 25.54
CA GLU A 151 9.29 -6.61 26.43
C GLU A 151 9.50 -6.01 27.83
N ARG A 152 8.47 -5.38 28.39
CA ARG A 152 8.54 -4.92 29.78
C ARG A 152 8.66 -6.16 30.65
N GLU A 153 9.76 -6.27 31.38
CA GLU A 153 9.83 -7.22 32.50
C GLU A 153 8.66 -6.90 33.44
N ALA A 154 7.84 -7.91 33.70
CA ALA A 154 6.64 -7.83 34.53
C ALA A 154 6.99 -7.59 36.01
#